data_AF-A0A8J8IXQ8-F1
#
_entry.id   AF-A0A8J8IXQ8-F1
#
_cell.length_a   1.000
_cell.length_b   1.000
_cell.length_c   1.000
_cell.angle_alpha   90.00
_cell.angle_beta   90.00
_cell.angle_gamma   90.00
#
_symmetry.space_group_name_H-M   'P 1'
#
loop_
_entity.id
_entity.type
_entity.pdbx_description
1 polymer ?
#
loop_
_entity_poly.entity_id
_entity_poly.type
_entity_poly.pdbx_seq_one_letter_code
_entity_poly.pdbx_strand_id
1 'polypeptide(L)'
;EQSMFDYLKAIQKGEDILVEYTSNEPIHLIFYILLKYAKQNNIPVLIVDAVDQLHVLKAHLELAGIDTRMIDEAQVIKLGGIITTGKVLGRVDLEETTPVWKKHYDELLKKVHSDY
;
A
#
# COMPACT_ATOMS: atom_id res chain seq x y z
N GLU A 1 13.58 -6.61 -14.41
CA GLU A 1 13.03 -7.37 -13.27
C GLU A 1 14.11 -7.83 -12.29
N GLN A 2 15.13 -8.60 -12.72
CA GLN A 2 16.14 -9.18 -11.82
C GLN A 2 16.82 -8.18 -10.85
N SER A 3 17.23 -6.99 -11.33
CA SER A 3 17.84 -5.96 -10.47
C SER A 3 16.93 -5.43 -9.37
N MET A 4 15.62 -5.34 -9.62
CA MET A 4 14.66 -4.84 -8.63
C MET A 4 14.38 -5.91 -7.58
N PHE A 5 14.24 -7.17 -7.98
CA PHE A 5 14.10 -8.28 -7.03
C PHE A 5 15.32 -8.41 -6.11
N ASP A 6 16.52 -8.18 -6.65
CA ASP A 6 17.74 -8.23 -5.83
C ASP A 6 17.82 -7.05 -4.86
N TYR A 7 17.36 -5.85 -5.26
CA TYR A 7 17.19 -4.74 -4.33
C TYR A 7 16.19 -5.07 -3.22
N LEU A 8 15.04 -5.66 -3.56
CA LEU A 8 14.01 -6.04 -2.59
C LEU A 8 14.48 -7.10 -1.58
N LYS A 9 15.42 -7.97 -1.96
CA LYS A 9 16.04 -8.95 -1.05
C LYS A 9 17.02 -8.31 -0.07
N ALA A 10 17.62 -7.17 -0.43
CA ALA A 10 18.61 -6.49 0.39
C ALA A 10 17.98 -5.64 1.50
N ILE A 11 16.68 -5.34 1.41
CA ILE A 11 15.95 -4.55 2.39
C ILE A 11 15.99 -5.20 3.76
N GLN A 12 16.38 -4.43 4.77
CA GLN A 12 16.39 -4.89 6.15
C GLN A 12 15.14 -4.43 6.91
N LYS A 13 14.76 -5.19 7.95
CA LYS A 13 13.63 -4.84 8.81
C LYS A 13 13.90 -3.50 9.49
N GLY A 14 12.96 -2.56 9.34
CA GLY A 14 13.04 -1.23 9.93
C GLY A 14 13.64 -0.16 9.02
N GLU A 15 14.02 -0.51 7.79
CA GLU A 15 14.38 0.46 6.77
C GLU A 15 13.13 1.13 6.17
N ASP A 16 13.25 2.44 5.91
CA ASP A 16 12.28 3.21 5.15
C ASP A 16 12.82 3.44 3.74
N ILE A 17 12.05 3.04 2.73
CA ILE A 17 12.45 3.15 1.33
C ILE A 17 11.59 4.19 0.64
N LEU A 18 12.23 5.21 0.11
CA LEU A 18 11.58 6.23 -0.70
C LEU A 18 11.65 5.84 -2.18
N VAL A 19 10.48 5.72 -2.81
CA VAL A 19 10.34 5.54 -4.25
C VAL A 19 9.93 6.87 -4.86
N GLU A 20 10.89 7.60 -5.42
CA GLU A 20 10.64 8.84 -6.14
C GLU A 20 10.22 8.54 -7.57
N TYR A 21 9.18 9.23 -8.05
CA TYR A 21 8.69 9.08 -9.41
C TYR A 21 8.01 10.36 -9.89
N THR A 22 7.82 10.47 -11.21
CA THR A 22 7.01 11.51 -11.87
C THR A 22 5.76 10.91 -12.50
N SER A 23 4.77 11.74 -12.83
CA SER A 23 3.50 11.29 -13.42
C SER A 23 3.64 10.55 -14.76
N ASN A 24 4.78 10.67 -15.43
CA ASN A 24 5.05 10.02 -16.72
C ASN A 24 5.59 8.59 -16.57
N GLU A 25 5.94 8.18 -15.36
CA GLU A 25 6.51 6.86 -15.08
C GLU A 25 5.41 5.86 -14.71
N PRO A 26 5.53 4.57 -15.10
CA PRO A 26 4.51 3.56 -14.85
C PRO A 26 4.58 3.03 -13.41
N ILE A 27 4.42 3.91 -12.42
CA ILE A 27 4.55 3.58 -10.99
C ILE A 27 3.61 2.46 -10.55
N HIS A 28 2.45 2.33 -11.20
CA HIS A 28 1.49 1.24 -10.98
C HIS A 28 2.10 -0.15 -11.26
N LEU A 29 2.99 -0.27 -12.24
CA LEU A 29 3.71 -1.51 -12.52
C LEU A 29 4.75 -1.82 -11.43
N ILE A 30 5.49 -0.81 -10.97
CA ILE A 30 6.46 -0.99 -9.87
C ILE A 30 5.73 -1.45 -8.62
N PHE A 31 4.64 -0.76 -8.24
CA PHE A 31 3.78 -1.12 -7.13
C PHE A 31 3.27 -2.56 -7.23
N TYR A 32 2.77 -2.96 -8.40
CA TYR A 32 2.31 -4.34 -8.63
C TYR A 32 3.43 -5.37 -8.43
N ILE A 33 4.65 -5.08 -8.91
CA ILE A 33 5.79 -5.99 -8.72
C ILE A 33 6.18 -6.10 -7.24
N LEU A 34 6.11 -5.01 -6.46
CA LEU A 34 6.33 -5.03 -5.01
C LEU A 34 5.34 -5.97 -4.31
N LEU A 35 4.04 -5.82 -4.62
CA LEU A 35 3.02 -6.69 -4.04
C LEU A 35 3.23 -8.15 -4.46
N LYS A 36 3.64 -8.39 -5.71
CA LYS A 36 3.87 -9.74 -6.23
C LYS A 36 5.07 -10.39 -5.54
N TYR A 37 6.15 -9.64 -5.34
CA TYR A 37 7.32 -10.08 -4.58
C TYR A 37 6.92 -10.45 -3.15
N ALA A 38 6.17 -9.58 -2.46
CA ALA A 38 5.73 -9.86 -1.09
C ALA A 38 4.88 -11.14 -1.03
N LYS A 39 3.90 -11.28 -1.94
CA LYS A 39 3.06 -12.49 -2.03
C LYS A 39 3.87 -13.76 -2.31
N GLN A 40 4.84 -13.70 -3.22
CA GLN A 40 5.70 -14.85 -3.56
C GLN A 40 6.59 -15.30 -2.39
N ASN A 41 6.97 -14.37 -1.51
CA ASN A 41 7.82 -14.64 -0.35
C ASN A 41 7.04 -14.79 0.96
N ASN A 42 5.70 -14.89 0.90
CA ASN A 42 4.80 -14.96 2.06
C ASN A 42 5.03 -13.82 3.06
N ILE A 43 5.37 -12.63 2.57
CA ILE A 43 5.54 -11.43 3.39
C ILE A 43 4.15 -10.79 3.55
N PRO A 44 3.66 -10.62 4.79
CA PRO A 44 2.40 -9.93 5.01
C PRO A 44 2.50 -8.47 4.56
N VAL A 45 1.45 -7.97 3.90
CA VAL A 45 1.39 -6.60 3.39
C VAL A 45 0.21 -5.87 4.00
N LEU A 46 0.51 -4.71 4.58
CA LEU A 46 -0.46 -3.69 4.96
C LEU A 46 -0.24 -2.46 4.08
N ILE A 47 -1.27 -2.01 3.39
CA ILE A 47 -1.20 -0.81 2.55
C ILE A 47 -1.80 0.37 3.30
N VAL A 48 -1.11 1.51 3.30
CA VAL A 48 -1.69 2.79 3.72
C VAL A 48 -2.13 3.55 2.47
N ASP A 49 -3.44 3.61 2.24
CA ASP A 49 -4.03 4.31 1.09
C ASP A 49 -4.35 5.76 1.46
N ALA A 50 -3.44 6.68 1.10
CA ALA A 50 -3.63 8.11 1.30
C ALA A 50 -4.40 8.72 0.13
N VAL A 51 -5.53 9.38 0.41
CA VAL A 51 -6.31 10.17 -0.56
C VAL A 51 -6.61 9.41 -1.87
N ASP A 52 -7.11 8.18 -1.73
CA ASP A 52 -7.55 7.30 -2.83
C ASP A 52 -6.45 6.91 -3.86
N GLN A 53 -5.16 7.05 -3.54
CA GLN A 53 -4.09 6.70 -4.48
C GLN A 53 -4.05 5.22 -4.87
N LEU A 54 -4.42 4.31 -3.95
CA LEU A 54 -4.49 2.88 -4.26
C LEU A 54 -5.54 2.61 -5.36
N HIS A 55 -6.64 3.36 -5.38
CA HIS A 55 -7.67 3.26 -6.41
C HIS A 55 -7.10 3.65 -7.78
N VAL A 56 -6.33 4.73 -7.85
CA VAL A 56 -5.69 5.20 -9.10
C VAL A 56 -4.69 4.17 -9.63
N LEU A 57 -3.83 3.61 -8.77
CA LEU A 57 -2.89 2.57 -9.16
C LEU A 57 -3.61 1.32 -9.68
N LYS A 58 -4.68 0.90 -8.99
CA LYS A 58 -5.52 -0.22 -9.40
C LYS A 58 -6.16 0.04 -10.77
N ALA A 59 -6.75 1.21 -10.99
CA ALA A 59 -7.38 1.58 -12.26
C ALA A 59 -6.38 1.55 -13.43
N HIS A 60 -5.15 2.07 -13.23
CA HIS A 60 -4.11 2.00 -14.26
C HIS A 60 -3.71 0.55 -14.60
N LEU A 61 -3.61 -0.33 -13.60
CA LEU A 61 -3.34 -1.76 -13.84
C LEU A 61 -4.47 -2.44 -14.61
N GLU A 62 -5.73 -2.16 -14.27
CA GLU A 62 -6.90 -2.70 -14.98
C GLU A 62 -6.95 -2.25 -16.43
N LEU A 63 -6.67 -0.96 -16.68
CA LEU A 63 -6.56 -0.41 -18.04
C LEU A 63 -5.41 -1.07 -18.84
N ALA A 64 -4.34 -1.48 -18.17
CA ALA A 64 -3.25 -2.24 -18.76
C ALA A 64 -3.57 -3.75 -18.94
N GLY A 65 -4.78 -4.19 -18.56
CA GLY A 65 -5.21 -5.59 -18.65
C GLY A 65 -4.57 -6.52 -17.60
N ILE A 66 -4.04 -5.95 -16.51
CA ILE A 66 -3.40 -6.70 -15.43
C ILE A 66 -4.43 -7.07 -14.36
N ASP A 67 -4.39 -8.32 -13.89
CA ASP A 67 -5.24 -8.83 -12.83
C ASP A 67 -4.93 -8.16 -11.48
N THR A 68 -5.93 -7.48 -10.91
CA THR A 68 -5.81 -6.68 -9.69
C THR A 68 -6.38 -7.35 -8.44
N ARG A 69 -6.79 -8.63 -8.50
CA ARG A 69 -7.34 -9.36 -7.35
C ARG A 69 -6.47 -9.29 -6.08
N MET A 70 -5.15 -9.23 -6.24
CA MET A 70 -4.24 -9.09 -5.10
C MET A 70 -4.40 -7.77 -4.35
N ILE A 71 -4.83 -6.69 -5.02
CA ILE A 71 -5.14 -5.40 -4.41
C ILE A 71 -6.48 -5.49 -3.67
N ASP A 72 -7.47 -6.19 -4.25
CA ASP A 72 -8.77 -6.41 -3.61
C ASP A 72 -8.66 -7.23 -2.32
N GLU A 73 -7.72 -8.16 -2.27
CA GLU A 73 -7.48 -9.02 -1.12
C GLU A 73 -6.59 -8.39 -0.05
N ALA A 74 -5.85 -7.33 -0.39
CA ALA A 74 -4.86 -6.71 0.48
C ALA A 74 -5.52 -6.00 1.68
N GLN A 75 -4.85 -6.05 2.83
CA GLN A 75 -5.25 -5.29 4.01
C GLN A 75 -4.88 -3.82 3.83
N VAL A 76 -5.82 -2.92 4.12
CA VAL A 76 -5.66 -1.48 3.88
C VAL A 76 -6.05 -0.66 5.10
N ILE A 77 -5.19 0.28 5.51
CA ILE A 77 -5.59 1.42 6.33
C ILE A 77 -5.78 2.61 5.39
N LYS A 78 -6.94 3.24 5.48
CA LYS A 78 -7.25 4.38 4.62
C LYS A 78 -6.99 5.70 5.36
N LEU A 79 -6.30 6.62 4.71
CA LEU A 79 -5.98 7.95 5.23
C LEU A 79 -6.66 9.01 4.35
N GLY A 80 -7.78 9.56 4.84
CA GLY A 80 -8.68 10.40 4.05
C GLY A 80 -9.32 9.65 2.88
N GLY A 81 -9.72 10.38 1.83
CA GLY A 81 -10.31 9.79 0.62
C GLY A 81 -11.71 9.18 0.82
N ILE A 82 -12.41 8.90 -0.28
CA ILE A 82 -13.80 8.40 -0.24
C ILE A 82 -13.97 7.02 -0.86
N ILE A 83 -13.05 6.58 -1.70
CA ILE A 83 -13.17 5.36 -2.49
C ILE A 83 -12.62 4.15 -1.73
N THR A 84 -13.42 3.11 -1.52
CA THR A 84 -12.96 1.86 -0.90
C THR A 84 -12.22 0.99 -1.92
N THR A 85 -10.93 0.73 -1.69
CA THR A 85 -10.11 -0.20 -2.49
C THR A 85 -9.37 -1.15 -1.54
N GLY A 86 -9.41 -2.46 -1.81
CA GLY A 86 -8.89 -3.50 -0.90
C GLY A 86 -9.77 -3.75 0.32
N LYS A 87 -9.27 -4.56 1.27
CA LYS A 87 -9.92 -4.84 2.55
C LYS A 87 -9.56 -3.74 3.56
N VAL A 88 -10.37 -2.67 3.58
CA VAL A 88 -10.18 -1.55 4.48
C VAL A 88 -10.47 -1.96 5.93
N LEU A 89 -9.42 -2.00 6.76
CA LEU A 89 -9.47 -2.35 8.18
C LEU A 89 -9.89 -1.17 9.07
N GLY A 90 -9.70 0.05 8.57
CA GLY A 90 -10.06 1.28 9.27
C GLY A 90 -9.78 2.52 8.42
N ARG A 91 -10.37 3.64 8.84
CA ARG A 91 -10.19 4.94 8.21
C ARG A 91 -9.67 5.94 9.23
N VAL A 92 -8.71 6.76 8.82
CA VAL A 92 -8.18 7.89 9.57
C VAL A 92 -8.60 9.15 8.83
N ASP A 93 -9.29 10.06 9.53
CA ASP A 93 -9.71 11.34 8.97
C ASP A 93 -8.55 12.34 8.98
N LEU A 94 -8.35 13.02 7.85
CA LEU A 94 -7.32 14.03 7.67
C LEU A 94 -7.80 15.44 8.01
N GLU A 95 -9.10 15.65 8.25
CA GLU A 95 -9.64 16.94 8.71
C GLU A 95 -9.18 17.30 10.13
N GLU A 96 -8.73 16.30 10.90
CA GLU A 96 -8.22 16.48 12.25
C GLU A 96 -6.77 16.99 12.26
N THR A 97 -6.38 17.66 13.35
CA THR A 97 -4.98 18.08 13.51
C THR A 97 -4.01 16.89 13.54
N THR A 98 -2.75 17.11 13.12
CA THR A 98 -1.72 16.06 13.06
C THR A 98 -1.59 15.14 14.27
N PRO A 99 -1.60 15.67 15.51
CA PRO A 99 -1.53 14.82 16.69
C PRO A 99 -2.72 13.86 16.84
N VAL A 100 -3.91 14.27 16.41
CA VAL A 100 -5.16 13.52 16.58
C VAL A 100 -5.23 12.39 15.57
N TRP A 101 -5.04 12.66 14.28
CA TRP A 101 -5.08 11.60 13.28
C TRP A 101 -3.93 10.60 13.42
N LYS A 102 -2.75 11.04 13.89
CA LYS A 102 -1.66 10.13 14.27
C LYS A 102 -2.08 9.16 15.38
N LYS A 103 -2.75 9.64 16.42
CA LYS A 103 -3.25 8.78 17.50
C LYS A 103 -4.23 7.73 16.98
N HIS A 104 -5.16 8.13 16.11
CA HIS A 104 -6.11 7.22 15.47
C HIS A 104 -5.39 6.18 14.59
N TYR A 105 -4.37 6.59 13.84
CA TYR A 105 -3.53 5.68 13.06
C TYR A 105 -2.79 4.66 13.95
N ASP A 106 -2.17 5.10 15.04
CA ASP A 106 -1.47 4.23 16.00
C ASP A 106 -2.43 3.22 16.66
N GLU A 107 -3.65 3.63 16.98
CA GLU A 107 -4.70 2.75 17.52
C GLU A 107 -5.18 1.71 16.51
N LEU A 108 -5.29 2.07 15.23
CA LEU A 108 -5.61 1.13 14.16
C LEU A 108 -4.46 0.13 13.95
N LEU A 109 -3.21 0.59 13.87
CA LEU A 109 -2.05 -0.28 13.71
C LEU A 109 -1.95 -1.35 14.81
N LYS A 110 -2.25 -0.99 16.06
CA LYS A 110 -2.25 -1.96 17.18
C LYS A 110 -3.28 -3.08 16.99
N LYS A 111 -4.45 -2.78 16.41
CA LYS A 111 -5.48 -3.79 16.09
C LYS A 111 -5.06 -4.69 14.94
N VAL A 112 -4.33 -4.14 13.97
CA VAL A 112 -3.78 -4.94 12.86
C VAL A 112 -2.66 -5.86 13.35
N HIS A 113 -1.81 -5.38 14.25
CA HIS A 113 -0.68 -6.16 14.77
C HIS A 113 -1.09 -7.35 15.64
N SER A 114 -2.30 -7.35 16.23
CA SER A 114 -2.78 -8.52 16.98
C SER A 114 -3.20 -9.70 16.09
N ASP A 115 -3.34 -9.47 14.78
CA ASP A 115 -3.74 -10.48 13.79
C ASP A 115 -2.54 -11.07 13.01
N TYR A 116 -1.30 -10.69 13.37
CA TYR A 116 -0.03 -11.13 12.77
C TYR A 116 0.89 -11.79 13.80
#